data_AF-A0A2K3DXU5-F1
#
_entry.id   AF-A0A2K3DXU5-F1
#
_cell.length_a   1.000
_cell.length_b   1.000
_cell.length_c   1.000
_cell.angle_alpha   90.00
_cell.angle_beta   90.00
_cell.angle_gamma   90.00
#
_symmetry.space_group_name_H-M   'P 1'
#
loop_
_entity.id
_entity.type
_entity.pdbx_description
1 polymer ?
#
loop_
_entity_poly.entity_id
_entity_poly.type
_entity_poly.pdbx_seq_one_letter_code
_entity_poly.pdbx_strand_id
1 'polypeptide(L)'
;MQVLSKIQNDIQWLEMNIERIKLPMNNEWYLCLVNKDADEAAKQMGSCFTIDQLAYFRAVVEKIGTHPPSGDALIADVNSMVLKNVVPMPASAAAAGSAGEPATQPAAAHAQKSKLSVVEREETLHKLASQGWLFMAREGYYTLGPRTLLEMKSLVLSTLSDEAARRLENDYM
;
A
#
# COMPACT_ATOMS: atom_id res chain seq x y z
N MET A 1 -19.79 -16.19 15.45
CA MET A 1 -18.52 -16.28 14.69
C MET A 1 -18.21 -17.67 14.11
N GLN A 2 -19.02 -18.72 14.34
CA GLN A 2 -18.75 -20.07 13.80
C GLN A 2 -18.62 -20.16 12.28
N VAL A 3 -19.34 -19.32 11.53
CA VAL A 3 -19.32 -19.34 10.06
C VAL A 3 -17.95 -18.90 9.50
N LEU A 4 -17.36 -17.82 10.03
CA LEU A 4 -16.06 -17.33 9.54
C LEU A 4 -14.94 -18.33 9.86
N SER A 5 -14.95 -18.93 11.05
CA SER A 5 -13.98 -19.96 11.42
C SER A 5 -14.09 -21.21 10.54
N LYS A 6 -15.32 -21.60 10.18
CA LYS A 6 -15.54 -22.71 9.25
C LYS A 6 -14.98 -22.38 7.86
N ILE A 7 -15.33 -21.21 7.31
CA ILE A 7 -14.82 -20.77 6.01
C ILE A 7 -13.29 -20.69 6.04
N GLN A 8 -12.69 -20.15 7.11
CA GLN A 8 -11.23 -20.08 7.27
C GLN A 8 -10.57 -21.46 7.20
N ASN A 9 -11.15 -22.48 7.82
CA ASN A 9 -10.65 -23.84 7.73
C ASN A 9 -10.80 -24.41 6.32
N ASP A 10 -11.93 -24.14 5.66
CA ASP A 10 -12.23 -24.62 4.31
C ASP A 10 -11.31 -24.00 3.24
N ILE A 11 -10.80 -22.78 3.45
CA ILE A 11 -9.87 -22.09 2.54
C ILE A 11 -8.39 -22.25 2.94
N GLN A 12 -8.09 -22.92 4.06
CA GLN A 12 -6.73 -22.98 4.59
C GLN A 12 -5.72 -23.60 3.62
N TRP A 13 -6.18 -24.54 2.79
CA TRP A 13 -5.37 -25.21 1.76
C TRP A 13 -4.96 -24.29 0.60
N LEU A 14 -5.64 -23.16 0.42
CA LEU A 14 -5.30 -22.12 -0.55
C LEU A 14 -4.26 -21.13 0.00
N GLU A 15 -3.81 -21.33 1.25
CA GLU A 15 -2.92 -20.41 1.95
C GLU A 15 -3.50 -19.00 2.07
N MET A 16 -4.83 -18.89 2.12
CA MET A 16 -5.54 -17.63 2.33
C MET A 16 -6.06 -17.49 3.76
N ASN A 17 -6.11 -16.27 4.23
CA ASN A 17 -6.64 -15.86 5.53
C ASN A 17 -7.76 -14.85 5.35
N ILE A 18 -8.82 -15.02 6.13
CA ILE A 18 -9.86 -14.02 6.30
C ILE A 18 -9.46 -13.16 7.48
N GLU A 19 -9.08 -11.93 7.18
CA GLU A 19 -8.75 -10.92 8.19
C GLU A 19 -9.84 -9.86 8.25
N ARG A 20 -10.04 -9.29 9.43
CA ARG A 20 -11.03 -8.24 9.65
C ARG A 20 -10.37 -7.02 10.27
N ILE A 21 -10.93 -5.86 9.98
CA ILE A 21 -10.37 -4.59 10.38
C ILE A 21 -11.48 -3.56 10.55
N LYS A 22 -11.38 -2.69 11.55
CA LYS A 22 -12.39 -1.66 11.79
C LYS A 22 -11.78 -0.29 11.56
N LEU A 23 -12.12 0.35 10.45
CA LEU A 23 -11.61 1.68 10.13
C LEU A 23 -12.22 2.72 11.09
N PRO A 24 -11.42 3.46 11.88
CA PRO A 24 -11.93 4.52 12.74
C PRO A 24 -12.65 5.62 11.98
N MET A 25 -12.22 5.90 10.74
CA MET A 25 -12.73 7.02 9.93
C MET A 25 -14.22 6.92 9.61
N ASN A 26 -14.75 5.71 9.41
CA ASN A 26 -16.18 5.48 9.19
C ASN A 26 -16.80 4.54 10.23
N ASN A 27 -15.99 4.02 11.16
CA ASN A 27 -16.40 3.10 12.21
C ASN A 27 -16.99 1.78 11.68
N GLU A 28 -16.67 1.39 10.43
CA GLU A 28 -17.18 0.18 9.77
C GLU A 28 -16.17 -0.98 9.83
N TRP A 29 -16.70 -2.20 9.84
CA TRP A 29 -15.91 -3.42 9.76
C TRP A 29 -15.72 -3.86 8.31
N TYR A 30 -14.47 -4.10 7.94
CA TYR A 30 -14.08 -4.68 6.68
C TYR A 30 -13.56 -6.09 6.89
N LEU A 31 -13.81 -6.94 5.91
CA LEU A 31 -13.32 -8.30 5.84
C LEU A 31 -12.52 -8.42 4.54
N CYS A 32 -11.25 -8.80 4.63
CA CYS A 32 -10.41 -9.02 3.46
C CYS A 32 -9.91 -10.46 3.43
N LEU A 33 -9.76 -10.97 2.22
CA LEU A 33 -9.17 -12.26 1.95
C LEU A 33 -7.69 -12.03 1.60
N VAL A 34 -6.83 -12.25 2.59
CA VAL A 34 -5.39 -12.01 2.55
C VAL A 34 -4.68 -13.28 2.12
N ASN A 35 -3.81 -13.20 1.12
CA ASN A 35 -2.93 -14.31 0.78
C ASN A 35 -1.75 -14.35 1.76
N LYS A 36 -1.39 -15.52 2.30
CA LYS A 36 -0.23 -15.68 3.19
C LYS A 36 1.10 -15.48 2.48
N ASP A 37 1.15 -15.74 1.17
CA ASP A 37 2.31 -15.42 0.36
C ASP A 37 2.37 -13.89 0.14
N ALA A 38 3.18 -13.23 0.96
CA ALA A 38 3.34 -11.78 0.97
C ALA A 38 3.80 -11.19 -0.39
N ASP A 39 4.48 -11.99 -1.21
CA ASP A 39 4.91 -11.59 -2.56
C ASP A 39 3.75 -11.45 -3.55
N GLU A 40 2.59 -12.07 -3.28
CA GLU A 40 1.42 -12.01 -4.17
C GLU A 40 0.65 -10.70 -4.07
N ALA A 41 0.73 -9.94 -2.97
CA ALA A 41 0.03 -8.66 -2.88
C ALA A 41 0.58 -7.64 -3.92
N ALA A 42 1.89 -7.71 -4.19
CA ALA A 42 2.53 -7.01 -5.30
C ALA A 42 2.11 -7.57 -6.68
N LYS A 43 1.87 -8.89 -6.81
CA LYS A 43 1.40 -9.52 -8.06
C LYS A 43 -0.08 -9.24 -8.34
N GLN A 44 -0.94 -9.19 -7.32
CA GLN A 44 -2.35 -8.84 -7.44
C GLN A 44 -2.52 -7.42 -7.98
N MET A 45 -1.82 -6.44 -7.40
CA MET A 45 -1.76 -5.09 -7.98
C MET A 45 -1.12 -5.09 -9.37
N GLY A 46 -0.05 -5.85 -9.59
CA GLY A 46 0.64 -5.96 -10.88
C GLY A 46 -0.23 -6.50 -12.03
N SER A 47 -1.30 -7.24 -11.72
CA SER A 47 -2.27 -7.70 -12.71
C SER A 47 -3.27 -6.61 -13.16
N CYS A 48 -3.52 -5.60 -12.32
CA CYS A 48 -4.56 -4.59 -12.54
C CYS A 48 -4.01 -3.17 -12.79
N PHE A 49 -2.75 -2.95 -12.43
CA PHE A 49 -2.05 -1.66 -12.49
C PHE A 49 -0.75 -1.80 -13.26
N THR A 50 -0.40 -0.75 -14.00
CA THR A 50 0.89 -0.69 -14.68
C THR A 50 2.03 -0.51 -13.68
N ILE A 51 3.26 -0.77 -14.10
CA ILE A 51 4.45 -0.57 -13.26
C ILE A 51 4.54 0.88 -12.75
N ASP A 52 4.21 1.84 -13.61
CA ASP A 52 4.22 3.27 -13.26
C ASP A 52 3.14 3.62 -12.22
N GLN A 53 1.95 3.01 -12.31
CA GLN A 53 0.87 3.17 -11.33
C GLN A 53 1.25 2.54 -9.98
N LEU A 54 1.93 1.40 -10.00
CA LEU A 54 2.43 0.77 -8.78
C LEU A 54 3.51 1.61 -8.10
N ALA A 55 4.43 2.19 -8.87
CA ALA A 55 5.43 3.11 -8.36
C ALA A 55 4.79 4.36 -7.76
N TYR A 56 3.77 4.92 -8.42
CA TYR A 56 2.97 6.03 -7.89
C TYR A 56 2.22 5.65 -6.61
N PHE A 57 1.61 4.48 -6.54
CA PHE A 57 0.95 3.99 -5.34
C PHE A 57 1.91 3.92 -4.15
N ARG A 58 3.13 3.37 -4.33
CA ARG A 58 4.14 3.32 -3.26
C ARG A 58 4.49 4.72 -2.74
N ALA A 59 4.70 5.67 -3.66
CA ALA A 59 4.99 7.05 -3.29
C ALA A 59 3.81 7.74 -2.58
N VAL A 60 2.57 7.37 -2.92
CA VAL A 60 1.36 7.82 -2.20
C VAL A 60 1.32 7.23 -0.79
N VAL A 61 1.61 5.94 -0.61
CA VAL A 61 1.66 5.30 0.71
C VAL A 61 2.71 5.96 1.60
N GLU A 62 3.92 6.18 1.07
CA GLU A 62 4.98 6.91 1.77
C GLU A 62 4.50 8.31 2.15
N LYS A 63 3.91 9.04 1.21
CA LYS A 63 3.44 10.40 1.46
C LYS A 63 2.39 10.44 2.56
N ILE A 64 1.42 9.52 2.54
CA ILE A 64 0.40 9.39 3.60
C ILE A 64 1.08 9.10 4.94
N GLY A 65 2.06 8.19 4.95
CA GLY A 65 2.85 7.85 6.13
C GLY A 65 3.65 8.96 6.78
N THR A 66 4.12 9.93 5.99
CA THR A 66 4.90 11.07 6.49
C THR A 66 4.07 12.14 7.20
N HIS A 67 2.76 12.17 6.96
CA HIS A 67 1.89 13.13 7.61
C HIS A 67 1.41 12.55 8.95
N PRO A 68 1.41 13.32 10.04
CA PRO A 68 0.83 12.86 11.29
C PRO A 68 -0.69 12.71 11.15
N PRO A 69 -1.30 11.73 11.84
CA PRO A 69 -2.74 11.56 11.84
C PRO A 69 -3.39 12.81 12.42
N SER A 70 -4.37 13.36 11.71
CA SER A 70 -5.19 14.46 12.21
C SER A 70 -6.45 13.87 12.82
N GLY A 71 -6.61 13.96 14.13
CA GLY A 71 -7.77 13.41 14.85
C GLY A 71 -7.79 11.87 14.87
N ASP A 72 -8.96 11.26 14.64
CA ASP A 72 -9.20 9.80 14.62
C ASP A 72 -8.68 9.10 13.34
N ALA A 73 -7.82 9.74 12.55
CA ALA A 73 -7.22 9.12 11.38
C ALA A 73 -6.18 8.06 11.77
N LEU A 74 -6.15 6.92 11.07
CA LEU A 74 -5.21 5.83 11.36
C LEU A 74 -3.75 6.18 11.09
N ILE A 75 -3.50 6.87 9.98
CA ILE A 75 -2.16 7.28 9.57
C ILE A 75 -2.17 8.76 9.22
N ALA A 76 -2.94 9.15 8.19
CA ALA A 76 -3.14 10.54 7.82
C ALA A 76 -4.24 10.67 6.77
N ASP A 77 -4.83 11.86 6.68
CA ASP A 77 -5.62 12.29 5.53
C ASP A 77 -4.83 13.29 4.70
N VAL A 78 -4.45 12.91 3.48
CA VAL A 78 -3.66 13.77 2.59
C VAL A 78 -4.52 14.29 1.45
N ASN A 79 -4.42 15.59 1.18
CA ASN A 79 -5.15 16.24 0.11
C ASN A 79 -4.71 15.71 -1.26
N SER A 80 -5.67 15.49 -2.15
CA SER A 80 -5.51 15.06 -3.54
C SER A 80 -4.57 15.96 -4.32
N MET A 81 -4.57 17.28 -4.11
CA MET A 81 -3.64 18.20 -4.76
C MET A 81 -2.19 17.91 -4.37
N VAL A 82 -1.94 17.46 -3.14
CA VAL A 82 -0.60 17.02 -2.71
C VAL A 82 -0.26 15.69 -3.37
N LEU A 83 -1.18 14.73 -3.36
CA LEU A 83 -0.96 13.39 -3.92
C LEU A 83 -0.77 13.40 -5.44
N LYS A 84 -1.59 14.16 -6.17
CA LYS A 84 -1.47 14.38 -7.61
C LYS A 84 -0.13 14.98 -8.02
N ASN A 85 0.61 15.59 -7.10
CA ASN A 85 1.94 16.15 -7.35
C ASN A 85 3.07 15.23 -6.86
N VAL A 86 2.77 14.13 -6.16
CA VAL A 86 3.75 13.13 -5.75
C VAL A 86 4.40 12.51 -6.98
N VAL A 87 5.72 12.53 -7.01
CA VAL A 87 6.53 11.89 -8.03
C VAL A 87 7.21 10.69 -7.38
N PRO A 88 7.11 9.49 -7.97
CA PRO A 88 7.88 8.34 -7.50
C PRO A 88 9.36 8.70 -7.57
N MET A 89 10.03 8.78 -6.42
CA MET A 89 11.47 8.86 -6.38
C MET A 89 12.02 7.46 -6.63
N PRO A 90 13.09 7.29 -7.43
CA PRO A 90 13.76 6.00 -7.50
C PRO A 90 14.22 5.64 -6.09
N ALA A 91 13.84 4.45 -5.62
CA ALA A 91 14.28 3.94 -4.33
C ALA A 91 15.81 4.05 -4.28
N SER A 92 16.32 4.92 -3.40
CA SER A 92 17.75 4.99 -3.14
C SER A 92 18.14 3.65 -2.54
N ALA A 93 19.01 2.93 -3.23
CA ALA A 93 19.64 1.71 -2.76
C ALA A 93 20.45 2.03 -1.49
N ALA A 94 19.79 1.97 -0.33
CA ALA A 94 20.45 2.02 0.97
C ALA A 94 20.65 0.59 1.47
N ALA A 95 21.71 -0.07 0.96
CA ALA A 95 22.56 -1.04 1.66
C ALA A 95 23.39 -1.87 0.67
N ALA A 96 24.65 -1.49 0.44
CA ALA A 96 25.77 -2.42 0.29
C ALA A 96 27.07 -1.62 0.24
N GLY A 97 27.80 -1.61 1.35
CA GLY A 97 29.22 -1.29 1.34
C GLY A 97 30.03 -2.42 0.69
N SER A 98 31.31 -2.12 0.49
CA SER A 98 32.45 -2.97 0.11
C SER A 98 32.65 -3.35 -1.37
N ALA A 99 33.75 -2.79 -1.87
CA ALA A 99 34.60 -3.11 -3.03
C ALA A 99 34.63 -4.58 -3.54
N GLY A 100 34.71 -4.73 -4.86
CA GLY A 100 35.30 -5.91 -5.52
C GLY A 100 34.67 -6.32 -6.87
N GLU A 101 35.25 -5.82 -7.97
CA GLU A 101 35.34 -6.36 -9.35
C GLU A 101 34.11 -6.83 -10.17
N PRO A 102 34.17 -6.76 -11.53
CA PRO A 102 33.01 -6.81 -12.41
C PRO A 102 32.75 -8.23 -12.97
N ALA A 103 31.56 -8.77 -12.72
CA ALA A 103 31.05 -9.95 -13.41
C ALA A 103 29.72 -9.62 -14.11
N THR A 104 29.73 -9.79 -15.43
CA THR A 104 28.67 -9.51 -16.39
C THR A 104 27.36 -10.21 -16.06
N GLN A 105 26.31 -9.44 -15.74
CA GLN A 105 24.91 -9.83 -15.93
C GLN A 105 24.15 -8.65 -16.54
N PRO A 106 23.23 -8.86 -17.49
CA PRO A 106 22.51 -7.78 -18.15
C PRO A 106 21.46 -7.25 -17.18
N ALA A 107 21.82 -6.24 -16.38
CA ALA A 107 20.87 -5.41 -15.67
C ALA A 107 20.08 -4.60 -16.70
N ALA A 108 18.98 -5.20 -17.16
CA ALA A 108 18.00 -4.57 -18.00
C ALA A 108 17.59 -3.24 -17.37
N ALA A 109 17.83 -2.18 -18.14
CA ALA A 109 17.35 -0.83 -17.94
C ALA A 109 15.97 -0.79 -17.27
N HIS A 110 15.94 -0.45 -15.98
CA HIS A 110 14.77 0.15 -15.32
C HIS A 110 15.21 1.47 -14.68
N ALA A 111 15.88 2.32 -15.47
CA ALA A 111 15.81 3.76 -15.27
C ALA A 111 14.43 4.22 -15.77
N GLN A 112 13.38 3.78 -15.08
CA GLN A 112 12.01 4.01 -15.50
C GLN A 112 11.64 5.45 -15.14
N LYS A 113 11.75 6.34 -16.12
CA LYS A 113 11.07 7.64 -16.12
C LYS A 113 9.56 7.37 -16.22
N SER A 114 8.97 6.88 -15.15
CA SER A 114 7.53 6.80 -14.98
C SER A 114 7.02 8.22 -14.80
N LYS A 115 6.49 8.84 -15.87
CA LYS A 115 5.87 10.17 -15.79
C LYS A 115 4.40 10.06 -16.15
N LEU A 116 3.63 9.35 -15.30
CA LEU A 116 2.18 9.54 -15.29
C LEU A 116 1.89 11.04 -15.24
N SER A 117 1.07 11.52 -16.16
CA SER A 117 0.58 12.88 -16.17
C SER A 117 -0.23 13.17 -14.90
N VAL A 118 -0.51 14.45 -14.64
CA VAL A 118 -1.37 14.84 -13.51
C VAL A 118 -2.75 14.20 -13.63
N VAL A 119 -3.29 14.12 -14.84
CA VAL A 119 -4.61 13.51 -15.12
C VAL A 119 -4.57 12.01 -14.84
N GLU A 120 -3.58 11.29 -15.36
CA GLU A 120 -3.45 9.84 -15.11
C GLU A 120 -3.23 9.53 -13.62
N ARG A 121 -2.51 10.39 -12.89
CA ARG A 121 -2.35 10.28 -11.43
C ARG A 121 -3.67 10.44 -10.70
N GLU A 122 -4.49 11.41 -11.11
CA GLU A 122 -5.82 11.62 -10.55
C GLU A 122 -6.77 10.45 -10.83
N GLU A 123 -6.79 9.93 -12.05
CA GLU A 123 -7.57 8.74 -12.41
C GLU A 123 -7.09 7.51 -11.61
N THR A 124 -5.78 7.38 -11.44
CA THR A 124 -5.19 6.30 -10.64
C THR A 124 -5.60 6.39 -9.17
N LEU A 125 -5.63 7.59 -8.57
CA LEU A 125 -6.14 7.78 -7.20
C LEU A 125 -7.59 7.35 -7.06
N HIS A 126 -8.46 7.74 -8.00
CA HIS A 126 -9.87 7.34 -7.99
C HIS A 126 -10.03 5.83 -8.15
N LYS A 127 -9.25 5.20 -9.04
CA LYS A 127 -9.26 3.75 -9.24
C LYS A 127 -8.76 2.99 -8.00
N LEU A 128 -7.72 3.49 -7.35
CA LEU A 128 -7.20 2.91 -6.10
C LEU A 128 -8.24 3.00 -4.97
N ALA A 129 -8.94 4.13 -4.88
CA ALA A 129 -10.00 4.31 -3.89
C ALA A 129 -11.22 3.42 -4.15
N SER A 130 -11.68 3.33 -5.40
CA SER A 130 -12.84 2.48 -5.75
C SER A 130 -12.58 0.99 -5.54
N GLN A 131 -11.32 0.56 -5.60
CA GLN A 131 -10.91 -0.82 -5.34
C GLN A 131 -10.54 -1.10 -3.88
N GLY A 132 -10.64 -0.12 -2.98
CA GLY A 132 -10.36 -0.29 -1.55
C GLY A 132 -8.87 -0.30 -1.17
N TRP A 133 -7.97 0.07 -2.09
CA TRP A 133 -6.55 0.29 -1.80
C TRP A 133 -6.32 1.62 -1.08
N LEU A 134 -7.04 2.66 -1.49
CA LEU A 134 -7.11 3.91 -0.75
C LEU A 134 -8.53 4.08 -0.18
N PHE A 135 -8.66 4.90 0.84
CA PHE A 135 -9.96 5.34 1.34
C PHE A 135 -10.05 6.87 1.18
N MET A 136 -11.13 7.34 0.57
CA MET A 136 -11.38 8.78 0.43
C MET A 136 -12.21 9.26 1.61
N ALA A 137 -11.57 9.76 2.66
CA ALA A 137 -12.23 10.16 3.90
C ALA A 137 -13.21 11.33 3.71
N ARG A 138 -12.82 12.28 2.85
CA ARG A 138 -13.66 13.39 2.37
C ARG A 138 -13.26 13.70 0.95
N GLU A 139 -14.12 14.40 0.22
CA GLU A 139 -13.87 14.74 -1.19
C GLU A 139 -12.46 15.33 -1.37
N GLY A 140 -11.65 14.66 -2.19
CA GLY A 140 -10.28 15.08 -2.47
C GLY A 140 -9.30 14.90 -1.31
N TYR A 141 -9.57 14.08 -0.30
CA TYR A 141 -8.60 13.65 0.71
C TYR A 141 -8.58 12.13 0.83
N TYR A 142 -7.37 11.57 0.85
CA TYR A 142 -7.14 10.14 0.81
C TYR A 142 -6.31 9.66 2.00
N THR A 143 -6.60 8.45 2.45
CA THR A 143 -5.81 7.67 3.40
C THR A 143 -5.61 6.24 2.88
N LEU A 144 -4.93 5.38 3.66
CA LEU A 144 -4.80 3.96 3.33
C LEU A 144 -6.15 3.24 3.46
N GLY A 145 -6.48 2.47 2.43
CA GLY A 145 -7.70 1.66 2.41
C GLY A 145 -7.53 0.33 3.14
N PRO A 146 -8.66 -0.37 3.41
CA PRO A 146 -8.66 -1.62 4.16
C PRO A 146 -7.82 -2.71 3.47
N ARG A 147 -7.79 -2.76 2.13
CA ARG A 147 -6.97 -3.74 1.40
C ARG A 147 -5.49 -3.48 1.55
N THR A 148 -5.05 -2.21 1.51
CA THR A 148 -3.63 -1.88 1.74
C THR A 148 -3.20 -2.24 3.16
N LEU A 149 -4.05 -1.97 4.15
CA LEU A 149 -3.76 -2.27 5.55
C LEU A 149 -3.75 -3.78 5.88
N LEU A 150 -4.60 -4.59 5.21
CA LEU A 150 -4.66 -6.03 5.43
C LEU A 150 -3.79 -6.86 4.49
N GLU A 151 -3.85 -6.58 3.19
CA GLU A 151 -3.19 -7.37 2.15
C GLU A 151 -1.74 -6.95 1.93
N MET A 152 -1.33 -5.72 2.30
CA MET A 152 0.00 -5.18 2.02
C MET A 152 0.79 -4.77 3.27
N LYS A 153 0.58 -5.46 4.40
CA LYS A 153 1.24 -5.13 5.68
C LYS A 153 2.74 -4.96 5.57
N SER A 154 3.43 -5.94 4.95
CA SER A 154 4.88 -5.89 4.75
C SER A 154 5.34 -4.67 3.95
N LEU A 155 4.62 -4.31 2.89
CA LEU A 155 4.93 -3.10 2.11
C LEU A 155 4.72 -1.84 2.94
N VAL A 156 3.59 -1.74 3.64
CA VAL A 156 3.27 -0.56 4.45
C VAL A 156 4.32 -0.40 5.55
N LEU A 157 4.59 -1.43 6.34
CA LEU A 157 5.59 -1.37 7.42
C LEU A 157 7.00 -1.05 6.94
N SER A 158 7.40 -1.54 5.76
CA SER A 158 8.72 -1.22 5.17
C SER A 158 8.81 0.17 4.52
N THR A 159 7.67 0.78 4.19
CA THR A 159 7.61 2.11 3.56
C THR A 159 7.41 3.22 4.60
N LEU A 160 6.77 2.91 5.72
CA LEU A 160 6.51 3.86 6.80
C LEU A 160 7.76 4.11 7.67
N SER A 161 7.83 5.28 8.30
CA SER A 161 8.80 5.52 9.38
C SER A 161 8.52 4.61 10.58
N ASP A 162 9.54 4.25 11.37
CA ASP A 162 9.41 3.38 12.54
C ASP A 162 8.29 3.81 13.50
N GLU A 163 8.11 5.12 13.67
CA GLU A 163 7.05 5.67 14.53
C GLU A 163 5.66 5.44 13.95
N ALA A 164 5.48 5.68 12.65
CA ALA A 164 4.21 5.43 11.96
C ALA A 164 3.89 3.93 11.88
N ALA A 165 4.91 3.10 11.64
CA ALA A 165 4.78 1.65 11.62
C ALA A 165 4.36 1.09 12.99
N ARG A 166 5.00 1.53 14.08
CA ARG A 166 4.65 1.11 15.46
C ARG A 166 3.23 1.50 15.86
N ARG A 167 2.78 2.70 15.47
CA ARG A 167 1.40 3.13 15.72
C ARG A 167 0.41 2.25 14.98
N LEU A 168 0.68 2.02 13.69
CA LEU A 168 -0.15 1.15 12.88
C LEU A 168 -0.19 -0.29 13.43
N GLU A 169 0.93 -0.81 13.93
CA GLU A 169 0.93 -2.12 14.61
C GLU A 169 0.08 -2.08 15.88
N ASN A 170 0.30 -1.13 16.79
CA ASN A 170 -0.43 -1.09 18.06
C ASN A 170 -1.95 -0.90 17.90
N ASP A 171 -2.38 -0.12 16.91
CA ASP A 171 -3.79 0.15 16.71
C ASP A 171 -4.50 -1.04 16.03
N TYR A 172 -3.77 -1.87 15.27
CA TYR A 172 -4.34 -2.63 14.17
C TYR A 172 -3.80 -4.05 13.92
N MET A 173 -2.59 -4.41 14.39
CA MET A 173 -1.95 -5.72 14.19
C MET A 173 -1.75 -6.49 15.48
#